data_AF-A0A3D2R5Q2-F1
#
_entry.id   AF-A0A3D2R5Q2-F1
#
_cell.length_a   1.000
_cell.length_b   1.000
_cell.length_c   1.000
_cell.angle_alpha   90.00
_cell.angle_beta   90.00
_cell.angle_gamma   90.00
#
_symmetry.space_group_name_H-M   'P 1'
#
loop_
_entity.id
_entity.type
_entity.pdbx_description
1 polymer ?
#
loop_
_entity_poly.entity_id
_entity_poly.type
_entity_poly.pdbx_seq_one_letter_code
_entity_poly.pdbx_strand_id
1 'polypeptide(L)'
;MKLGIKLVLWILIIFLGYKLYNSIIGPVHFNQTKEKRYIAAIAKLKDIKAGQLAYQELNGKFTANFDSLVQFLDTAQFAITARRDTSYADVARNRAFGLDPQKGGYYIEDVIIDTLSFASIKDSIYPGSNRYATMMNIPDTDQKFE
;
A
#
# COMPACT_ATOMS: atom_id res chain seq x y z
N MET A 1 -55.26 -44.05 -14.20
CA MET A 1 -53.93 -43.40 -14.36
C MET A 1 -52.85 -44.39 -13.94
N LYS A 2 -51.98 -44.82 -14.87
CA LYS A 2 -50.97 -45.86 -14.61
C LYS A 2 -49.90 -45.33 -13.65
N LEU A 3 -49.62 -46.05 -12.56
CA LEU A 3 -48.75 -45.68 -11.43
C LEU A 3 -47.38 -45.11 -11.85
N GLY A 4 -46.81 -45.61 -12.95
CA GLY A 4 -45.52 -45.14 -13.48
C GLY A 4 -45.46 -43.66 -13.85
N ILE A 5 -46.54 -43.09 -14.38
CA ILE A 5 -46.59 -41.66 -14.74
C ILE A 5 -46.54 -40.78 -13.48
N LYS A 6 -47.17 -41.22 -12.37
CA LYS A 6 -47.14 -40.47 -11.11
C LYS A 6 -45.74 -40.46 -10.49
N LEU A 7 -45.02 -41.57 -10.57
CA LEU A 7 -43.64 -41.70 -10.07
C LEU A 7 -42.66 -40.81 -10.84
N VAL A 8 -42.73 -40.83 -12.18
CA VAL A 8 -41.90 -39.96 -13.02
C VAL A 8 -42.19 -38.49 -12.75
N LEU A 9 -43.46 -38.12 -12.61
CA LEU A 9 -43.84 -36.74 -12.29
C LEU A 9 -43.30 -36.32 -10.91
N TRP A 10 -43.32 -37.20 -9.92
CA TRP A 10 -42.75 -36.94 -8.59
C TRP A 10 -41.23 -36.70 -8.63
N ILE A 11 -40.49 -37.53 -9.37
CA ILE A 11 -39.05 -37.36 -9.56
C ILE A 11 -38.76 -36.01 -10.25
N LEU A 12 -39.57 -35.67 -11.25
CA LEU A 12 -39.47 -34.40 -11.97
C LEU A 12 -39.69 -33.21 -11.01
N ILE A 13 -40.70 -33.26 -10.15
CA ILE A 13 -41.00 -32.20 -9.17
C ILE A 13 -39.82 -32.00 -8.20
N ILE A 14 -39.23 -33.08 -7.69
CA ILE A 14 -38.06 -33.00 -6.79
C ILE A 14 -36.86 -32.38 -7.53
N PHE A 15 -36.62 -32.80 -8.77
CA PHE A 15 -35.53 -32.27 -9.60
C PHE A 15 -35.70 -30.77 -9.90
N LEU A 16 -36.90 -30.34 -10.30
CA LEU A 16 -37.19 -28.92 -10.52
C LEU A 16 -37.09 -28.11 -9.22
N GLY A 17 -37.53 -28.66 -8.09
CA GLY A 17 -37.39 -28.03 -6.78
C GLY A 17 -35.93 -27.78 -6.41
N TYR A 18 -35.06 -28.76 -6.64
CA TYR A 18 -33.62 -28.61 -6.43
C TYR A 18 -33.00 -27.56 -7.37
N LYS A 19 -33.36 -27.57 -8.67
CA LYS A 19 -32.90 -26.56 -9.63
C LYS A 19 -33.32 -25.14 -9.24
N LEU A 20 -34.56 -24.96 -8.76
CA LEU A 20 -35.07 -23.67 -8.30
C LEU A 20 -34.32 -23.18 -7.06
N TYR A 21 -34.09 -24.06 -6.08
CA TYR A 21 -33.30 -23.74 -4.88
C TYR A 21 -31.88 -23.26 -5.24
N ASN A 22 -31.16 -24.01 -6.10
CA ASN A 22 -29.83 -23.60 -6.54
C ASN A 22 -29.84 -22.29 -7.33
N SER A 23 -30.89 -22.02 -8.11
CA SER A 23 -31.01 -20.75 -8.84
C SER A 23 -31.20 -19.55 -7.93
N ILE A 24 -31.89 -19.72 -6.79
CA ILE A 24 -32.15 -18.63 -5.82
C ILE A 24 -30.92 -18.39 -4.92
N ILE A 25 -30.21 -19.44 -4.52
CA ILE A 25 -29.04 -19.34 -3.62
C ILE A 25 -27.71 -19.08 -4.35
N GLY A 26 -27.61 -19.46 -5.63
CA GLY A 26 -26.47 -19.14 -6.49
C GLY A 26 -25.98 -17.68 -6.39
N PRO A 27 -26.85 -16.66 -6.52
CA PRO A 27 -26.43 -15.25 -6.42
C PRO A 27 -25.89 -14.89 -5.03
N VAL A 28 -26.36 -15.52 -3.95
CA VAL A 28 -25.90 -15.24 -2.59
C VAL A 28 -24.45 -15.73 -2.41
N HIS A 29 -24.14 -16.96 -2.83
CA HIS A 29 -22.77 -17.47 -2.78
C HIS A 29 -21.82 -16.72 -3.71
N PHE A 30 -22.31 -16.29 -4.88
CA PHE A 30 -21.53 -15.45 -5.77
C PHE A 30 -21.19 -14.12 -5.11
N ASN A 31 -22.15 -13.44 -4.47
CA ASN A 31 -21.89 -12.16 -3.79
C ASN A 31 -20.88 -12.29 -2.64
N GLN A 32 -20.97 -13.35 -1.83
CA GLN A 32 -19.99 -13.61 -0.76
C GLN A 32 -18.58 -13.86 -1.32
N THR A 33 -18.47 -14.66 -2.38
CA THR A 33 -17.19 -14.96 -3.02
C THR A 33 -16.62 -13.72 -3.69
N LYS A 34 -17.49 -12.93 -4.33
CA LYS A 34 -17.16 -11.65 -4.95
C LYS A 34 -16.55 -10.72 -3.93
N GLU A 35 -17.21 -10.48 -2.79
CA GLU A 35 -16.70 -9.59 -1.74
C GLU A 35 -15.31 -9.99 -1.26
N LYS A 36 -15.07 -11.28 -1.01
CA LYS A 36 -13.75 -11.81 -0.64
C LYS A 36 -12.68 -11.49 -1.70
N ARG A 37 -13.00 -11.67 -2.99
CA ARG A 37 -12.09 -11.34 -4.10
C ARG A 37 -11.78 -9.85 -4.16
N TYR A 38 -12.79 -8.99 -3.97
CA TYR A 38 -12.57 -7.54 -3.94
C TYR A 38 -11.64 -7.13 -2.80
N ILE A 39 -11.83 -7.67 -1.60
CA ILE A 39 -10.96 -7.38 -0.45
C ILE A 39 -9.51 -7.78 -0.77
N ALA A 40 -9.29 -8.97 -1.34
CA ALA A 40 -7.97 -9.43 -1.74
C ALA A 40 -7.34 -8.52 -2.80
N ALA A 41 -8.10 -8.13 -3.82
CA ALA A 41 -7.60 -7.24 -4.88
C ALA A 41 -7.26 -5.83 -4.33
N ILE A 42 -8.11 -5.29 -3.47
CA ILE A 42 -7.87 -3.99 -2.80
C ILE A 42 -6.60 -4.04 -1.96
N ALA A 43 -6.34 -5.15 -1.24
CA ALA A 43 -5.11 -5.31 -0.48
C ALA A 43 -3.87 -5.26 -1.38
N LYS A 44 -3.89 -5.95 -2.52
CA LYS A 44 -2.81 -5.90 -3.51
C LYS A 44 -2.60 -4.50 -4.09
N LEU A 45 -3.69 -3.80 -4.42
CA LEU A 45 -3.61 -2.41 -4.91
C LEU A 45 -3.04 -1.45 -3.85
N LYS A 46 -3.37 -1.64 -2.57
CA LYS A 46 -2.78 -0.86 -1.48
C LYS A 46 -1.28 -1.13 -1.35
N ASP A 47 -0.86 -2.38 -1.48
CA ASP A 47 0.57 -2.74 -1.48
C ASP A 47 1.29 -2.08 -2.66
N ILE A 48 0.75 -2.14 -3.88
CA ILE A 48 1.33 -1.47 -5.06
C ILE A 48 1.44 0.04 -4.82
N LYS A 49 0.37 0.67 -4.33
CA LYS A 49 0.35 2.11 -4.04
C LYS A 49 1.45 2.51 -3.06
N ALA A 50 1.64 1.74 -1.99
CA ALA A 50 2.67 2.03 -0.99
C ALA A 50 4.08 1.95 -1.60
N GLY A 51 4.36 0.92 -2.40
CA GLY A 51 5.64 0.79 -3.08
C GLY A 51 5.90 1.91 -4.08
N GLN A 52 4.89 2.28 -4.87
CA GLN A 52 4.98 3.37 -5.84
C GLN A 52 5.18 4.74 -5.19
N LEU A 53 4.54 5.01 -4.05
CA LEU A 53 4.78 6.24 -3.27
C LEU A 53 6.22 6.31 -2.79
N ALA A 54 6.76 5.23 -2.23
CA ALA A 54 8.16 5.18 -1.81
C ALA A 54 9.13 5.37 -2.99
N TYR A 55 8.81 4.80 -4.14
CA TYR A 55 9.58 5.01 -5.37
C TYR A 55 9.53 6.48 -5.81
N GLN A 56 8.38 7.14 -5.70
CA GLN A 56 8.22 8.55 -6.00
C GLN A 56 8.98 9.46 -5.04
N GLU A 57 8.98 9.16 -3.74
CA GLU A 57 9.68 9.97 -2.73
C GLU A 57 11.19 10.05 -2.97
N LEU A 58 11.81 8.96 -3.44
CA LEU A 58 13.25 8.93 -3.71
C LEU A 58 13.61 9.30 -5.16
N ASN A 59 12.82 8.89 -6.15
CA ASN A 59 13.15 9.09 -7.57
C ASN A 59 12.40 10.27 -8.23
N GLY A 60 11.44 10.90 -7.53
CA GLY A 60 10.63 12.01 -8.02
C GLY A 60 9.58 11.63 -9.08
N LYS A 61 9.46 10.35 -9.46
CA LYS A 61 8.52 9.85 -10.49
C LYS A 61 8.01 8.46 -10.10
N PHE A 62 6.92 8.01 -10.70
CA PHE A 62 6.44 6.62 -10.59
C PHE A 62 7.16 5.69 -11.58
N THR A 63 7.16 4.39 -11.29
CA THR A 63 7.65 3.37 -12.22
C THR A 63 6.51 2.74 -12.98
N ALA A 64 6.68 2.57 -14.29
CA ALA A 64 5.72 1.87 -15.15
C ALA A 64 5.92 0.34 -15.15
N ASN A 65 7.07 -0.15 -14.67
CA ASN A 65 7.37 -1.58 -14.64
C ASN A 65 7.40 -2.11 -13.19
N PHE A 66 6.65 -3.19 -12.95
CA PHE A 66 6.62 -3.90 -11.67
C PHE A 66 7.96 -4.55 -11.31
N ASP A 67 8.72 -5.06 -12.27
CA ASP A 67 10.02 -5.70 -11.98
C ASP A 67 11.01 -4.68 -11.41
N SER A 68 11.04 -3.48 -12.00
CA SER A 68 11.84 -2.36 -11.50
C SER A 68 11.35 -1.88 -10.12
N LEU A 69 10.04 -1.91 -9.89
CA LEU A 69 9.47 -1.58 -8.58
C LEU A 69 9.92 -2.58 -7.51
N VAL A 70 9.83 -3.88 -7.80
CA VAL A 70 10.22 -4.95 -6.86
C VAL A 70 11.71 -4.87 -6.57
N GLN A 71 12.55 -4.72 -7.61
CA GLN A 71 13.99 -4.57 -7.44
C GLN A 71 14.34 -3.32 -6.61
N PHE A 72 13.65 -2.20 -6.83
CA PHE A 72 13.83 -1.00 -6.01
C PHE A 72 13.47 -1.26 -4.55
N LEU A 73 12.32 -1.88 -4.29
CA LEU A 73 11.88 -2.16 -2.91
C LEU A 73 12.86 -3.09 -2.17
N ASP A 74 13.48 -4.03 -2.89
CA ASP A 74 14.50 -4.92 -2.34
C ASP A 74 15.85 -4.24 -2.06
N THR A 75 16.25 -3.29 -2.90
CA THR A 75 17.61 -2.70 -2.86
C THR A 75 17.66 -1.34 -2.17
N ALA A 76 16.57 -0.59 -2.18
CA ALA A 76 16.57 0.79 -1.76
C ALA A 76 16.51 0.95 -0.24
N GLN A 77 17.28 1.92 0.23
CA GLN A 77 17.32 2.37 1.62
C GLN A 77 17.00 3.86 1.65
N PHE A 78 16.29 4.30 2.69
CA PHE A 78 16.05 5.71 2.93
C PHE A 78 16.95 6.22 4.05
N ALA A 79 17.39 7.47 3.90
CA ALA A 79 18.17 8.18 4.90
C ALA A 79 17.25 8.71 6.00
N ILE A 80 17.47 8.31 7.25
CA ILE A 80 16.82 8.89 8.42
C ILE A 80 17.52 10.21 8.72
N THR A 81 16.85 11.32 8.40
CA THR A 81 17.39 12.67 8.64
C THR A 81 16.85 13.28 9.92
N ALA A 82 17.71 13.91 10.70
CA ALA A 82 17.33 14.72 11.85
C ALA A 82 17.44 16.21 11.48
N ARG A 83 16.36 16.95 11.70
CA ARG A 83 16.36 18.41 11.59
C ARG A 83 16.54 19.01 12.97
N ARG A 84 17.56 19.85 13.14
CA ARG A 84 17.77 20.66 14.34
C ARG A 84 17.78 22.14 13.98
N ASP A 85 17.01 22.93 14.72
CA ASP A 85 17.02 24.38 14.60
C ASP A 85 18.09 24.92 15.55
N THR A 86 19.04 25.68 15.02
CA THR A 86 20.15 26.25 15.77
C THR A 86 20.15 27.75 15.66
N SER A 87 20.54 28.45 16.73
CA SER A 87 20.71 29.89 16.71
C SER A 87 22.06 30.28 17.28
N TYR A 88 22.73 31.21 16.60
CA TYR A 88 24.01 31.77 17.05
C TYR A 88 24.06 33.27 16.87
N ALA A 89 24.93 33.92 17.63
CA ALA A 89 25.05 35.37 17.64
C ALA A 89 25.51 35.92 16.27
N ASP A 90 24.79 36.92 15.75
CA ASP A 90 25.22 37.66 14.56
C ASP A 90 26.36 38.62 14.92
N VAL A 91 27.60 38.18 14.77
CA VAL A 91 28.78 38.96 15.18
C VAL A 91 28.90 40.26 14.39
N ALA A 92 28.56 40.27 13.10
CA ALA A 92 28.71 41.44 12.24
C ALA A 92 27.67 42.51 12.57
N ARG A 93 26.40 42.12 12.70
CA ARG A 93 25.30 43.02 13.02
C ARG A 93 25.40 43.54 14.44
N ASN A 94 25.72 42.68 15.40
CA ASN A 94 25.91 43.09 16.79
C ASN A 94 27.07 44.08 16.94
N ARG A 95 28.19 43.88 16.22
CA ARG A 95 29.29 44.85 16.18
C ARG A 95 28.88 46.18 15.55
N ALA A 96 28.09 46.17 14.48
CA ALA A 96 27.63 47.39 13.82
C ALA A 96 26.71 48.26 14.70
N PHE A 97 25.90 47.63 15.55
CA PHE A 97 24.98 48.33 16.45
C PHE A 97 25.51 48.48 17.90
N GLY A 98 26.75 48.05 18.18
CA GLY A 98 27.33 48.10 19.52
C GLY A 98 26.62 47.21 20.55
N LEU A 99 25.93 46.17 20.09
CA LEU A 99 25.16 45.26 20.93
C LEU A 99 26.02 44.07 21.36
N ASP A 100 25.82 43.62 22.59
CA ASP A 100 26.43 42.40 23.11
C ASP A 100 25.45 41.23 22.91
N PRO A 101 25.85 40.16 22.20
CA PRO A 101 25.01 38.98 22.01
C PRO A 101 24.44 38.43 23.32
N GLN A 102 25.23 38.43 24.41
CA GLN A 102 24.80 37.87 25.70
C GLN A 102 23.78 38.75 26.44
N LYS A 103 23.62 40.02 26.05
CA LYS A 103 22.72 40.99 26.72
C LYS A 103 21.48 41.34 25.89
N GLY A 104 21.20 40.58 24.83
CA GLY A 104 20.02 40.78 23.97
C GLY A 104 20.33 41.29 22.56
N GLY A 105 21.43 40.83 21.96
CA GLY A 105 21.77 41.12 20.56
C GLY A 105 20.97 40.29 19.54
N TYR A 106 21.26 40.49 18.26
CA TYR A 106 20.72 39.74 17.14
C TYR A 106 21.32 38.34 17.04
N TYR A 107 20.48 37.37 16.67
CA TYR A 107 20.84 35.99 16.42
C TYR A 107 20.48 35.62 14.98
N ILE A 108 21.30 34.77 14.36
CA ILE A 108 21.01 34.10 13.09
C ILE A 108 20.39 32.75 13.44
N GLU A 109 19.26 32.45 12.82
CA GLU A 109 18.58 31.16 12.92
C GLU A 109 18.94 30.32 11.69
N ASP A 110 19.59 29.19 11.92
CA ASP A 110 19.97 28.25 10.87
C ASP A 110 19.41 26.86 11.17
N VAL A 111 18.89 26.21 10.13
CA VAL A 111 18.36 24.85 10.19
C VAL A 111 19.42 23.89 9.68
N ILE A 112 19.88 23.00 10.56
CA ILE A 112 20.84 21.97 10.19
C ILE A 112 20.08 20.65 10.01
N ILE A 113 20.24 20.04 8.84
CA ILE A 113 19.71 18.71 8.53
C ILE A 113 20.91 17.75 8.51
N ASP A 114 20.88 16.75 9.39
CA ASP A 114 21.91 15.72 9.48
C ASP A 114 21.33 14.34 9.14
N THR A 115 22.15 13.44 8.61
CA THR A 115 21.73 12.07 8.25
C THR A 115 22.22 11.09 9.32
N LEU A 116 21.30 10.47 10.05
CA LEU A 116 21.63 9.59 11.18
C LEU A 116 22.00 8.17 10.74
N SER A 117 21.14 7.55 9.94
CA SER A 117 21.31 6.16 9.51
C SER A 117 20.49 5.87 8.27
N PHE A 118 20.72 4.70 7.67
CA PHE A 118 19.93 4.19 6.55
C PHE A 118 19.03 3.05 7.01
N ALA A 119 17.78 3.06 6.56
CA ALA A 119 16.82 1.99 6.82
C ALA A 119 16.27 1.43 5.51
N SER A 120 16.06 0.12 5.46
CA SER A 120 15.50 -0.57 4.29
C SER A 120 14.04 -0.19 4.07
N ILE A 121 13.68 0.16 2.84
CA ILE A 121 12.28 0.51 2.49
C ILE A 121 11.36 -0.70 2.68
N LYS A 122 11.81 -1.89 2.27
CA LYS A 122 11.07 -3.14 2.45
C LYS A 122 10.62 -3.34 3.88
N ASP A 123 11.54 -3.20 4.84
CA ASP A 123 11.27 -3.53 6.24
C ASP A 123 10.32 -2.50 6.87
N SER A 124 10.29 -1.27 6.35
CA SER A 124 9.37 -0.22 6.78
C SER A 124 7.95 -0.42 6.24
N ILE A 125 7.80 -0.76 4.96
CA ILE A 125 6.49 -0.84 4.29
C ILE A 125 5.87 -2.25 4.41
N TYR A 126 6.70 -3.29 4.40
CA TYR A 126 6.30 -4.69 4.37
C TYR A 126 6.94 -5.49 5.51
N PRO A 127 6.64 -5.16 6.78
CA PRO A 127 7.31 -5.75 7.94
C PRO A 127 7.18 -7.27 7.93
N GLY A 128 8.33 -7.96 7.86
CA GLY A 128 8.43 -9.42 7.90
C GLY A 128 7.73 -10.16 6.75
N SER A 129 7.38 -9.48 5.66
CA SER A 129 6.58 -10.07 4.57
C SER A 129 7.17 -9.77 3.18
N ASN A 130 7.20 -10.79 2.32
CA ASN A 130 7.62 -10.65 0.91
C ASN A 130 6.44 -10.41 -0.04
N ARG A 131 5.35 -9.80 0.45
CA ARG A 131 4.12 -9.60 -0.31
C ARG A 131 4.27 -8.65 -1.50
N TYR A 132 5.24 -7.74 -1.42
CA TYR A 132 5.61 -6.84 -2.52
C TYR A 132 6.08 -7.60 -3.77
N ALA A 133 6.77 -8.75 -3.62
CA ALA A 133 7.22 -9.53 -4.77
C ALA A 133 6.06 -10.12 -5.58
N THR A 134 4.90 -10.32 -4.96
CA THR A 134 3.69 -10.89 -5.60
C THR A 134 2.56 -9.88 -5.73
N MET A 135 2.85 -8.57 -5.59
CA MET A 135 1.80 -7.54 -5.62
C MET A 135 1.22 -7.34 -7.03
N MET A 136 2.01 -7.65 -8.08
CA MET A 136 1.59 -7.60 -9.47
C MET A 136 0.52 -8.62 -9.86
N ASN A 137 0.36 -9.71 -9.11
CA ASN A 137 -0.55 -10.79 -9.47
C ASN A 137 -1.97 -10.47 -8.99
N ILE A 138 -2.94 -10.64 -9.88
CA ILE A 138 -4.37 -10.48 -9.56
C ILE A 138 -4.82 -11.72 -8.76
N PRO A 139 -5.43 -11.55 -7.57
CA PRO A 139 -5.89 -12.67 -6.76
C PRO A 139 -6.86 -13.58 -7.51
N ASP A 140 -6.75 -14.90 -7.27
CA ASP A 140 -7.58 -15.94 -7.88
C ASP A 140 -7.50 -16.03 -9.42
N THR A 141 -6.45 -15.48 -10.04
CA THR A 141 -6.22 -15.55 -11.49
C THR A 141 -4.73 -15.68 -11.82
N ASP A 142 -4.42 -16.15 -13.03
CA ASP A 142 -3.04 -16.21 -13.56
C ASP A 142 -2.59 -14.89 -14.22
N GLN A 143 -3.41 -13.84 -14.12
CA GLN A 143 -3.16 -12.54 -14.74
C GLN A 143 -2.43 -11.59 -13.79
N LYS A 144 -1.75 -10.61 -14.39
CA LYS A 144 -1.07 -9.53 -13.69
C LYS A 144 -1.83 -8.21 -13.89
N PHE A 145 -1.70 -7.30 -12.94
CA PHE A 145 -2.11 -5.91 -13.13
C PHE A 145 -1.26 -5.29 -14.25
N GLU A 146 -1.92 -4.56 -15.15
CA GLU A 146 -1.30 -3.78 -16.22
C GLU A 146 -1.03 -2.34 -15.76
#